data_AF-A0AAE7DWB9-F1
#
_entry.id   AF-A0AAE7DWB9-F1
#
_cell.length_a   1.000
_cell.length_b   1.000
_cell.length_c   1.000
_cell.angle_alpha   90.00
_cell.angle_beta   90.00
_cell.angle_gamma   90.00
#
_symmetry.space_group_name_H-M   'P 1'
#
loop_
_entity.id
_entity.type
_entity.pdbx_description
1 polymer ?
#
loop_
_entity_poly.entity_id
_entity_poly.type
_entity_poly.pdbx_seq_one_letter_code
_entity_poly.pdbx_strand_id
1 'polypeptide(L)' 'MANTLICRSFQSFMDICENNLVERANVHCTFHLSEPEMMQDLLTKKGGYLLTATPFLQRKESISTICL' A
#
# COMPACT_ATOMS: atom_id res chain seq x y z
N MET A 1 6.90 -12.73 15.64
CA MET A 1 7.36 -11.76 14.62
C MET A 1 6.25 -11.64 13.59
N ALA A 2 5.85 -10.43 13.22
CA ALA A 2 4.82 -10.23 12.18
C ALA A 2 5.44 -10.46 10.80
N ASN A 3 4.81 -11.30 9.98
CA ASN A 3 5.24 -11.49 8.59
C ASN A 3 4.94 -10.23 7.76
N THR A 4 5.76 -9.96 6.75
CA THR A 4 5.54 -8.84 5.84
C THR A 4 5.15 -9.35 4.46
N LEU A 5 3.98 -8.94 3.98
CA LEU A 5 3.49 -9.24 2.64
C LEU A 5 3.90 -8.13 1.68
N ILE A 6 4.42 -8.49 0.52
CA ILE A 6 4.82 -7.52 -0.51
C ILE A 6 3.71 -7.42 -1.55
N CYS A 7 3.14 -6.23 -1.70
CA CYS A 7 2.10 -5.92 -2.67
C CYS A 7 2.67 -5.09 -3.82
N ARG A 8 2.45 -5.54 -5.06
CA ARG A 8 2.96 -4.87 -6.26
C ARG A 8 1.94 -4.01 -7.00
N SER A 9 0.68 -4.01 -6.55
CA SER A 9 -0.39 -3.18 -7.09
C SER A 9 -1.47 -2.92 -6.05
N PHE A 10 -2.30 -1.91 -6.29
CA PHE A 10 -3.48 -1.64 -5.47
C PHE A 10 -4.46 -2.82 -5.49
N GLN A 11 -4.66 -3.45 -6.65
CA GLN A 11 -5.54 -4.62 -6.77
C GLN A 11 -5.06 -5.77 -5.88
N SER A 12 -3.77 -6.10 -5.92
CA SER A 12 -3.20 -7.15 -5.07
C SER A 12 -3.36 -6.84 -3.58
N PHE A 13 -3.24 -5.56 -3.19
CA PHE A 13 -3.51 -5.12 -1.82
C PHE A 13 -4.98 -5.36 -1.43
N MET A 14 -5.94 -4.99 -2.29
CA MET A 14 -7.36 -5.25 -2.04
C MET A 14 -7.65 -6.74 -1.92
N ASP A 15 -7.11 -7.56 -2.85
CA ASP A 15 -7.34 -8.99 -2.87
C ASP A 15 -6.89 -9.66 -1.56
N ILE A 16 -5.69 -9.32 -1.05
CA ILE A 16 -5.20 -9.89 0.21
C ILE A 16 -5.98 -9.41 1.43
N CYS A 17 -6.50 -8.17 1.40
CA CYS A 17 -7.34 -7.63 2.46
C CYS A 17 -8.73 -8.30 2.47
N GLU A 18 -9.36 -8.48 1.31
CA GLU A 18 -10.68 -9.11 1.19
C GLU A 18 -10.64 -10.59 1.56
N ASN A 19 -9.56 -11.30 1.20
CA ASN A 19 -9.35 -12.71 1.54
C ASN A 19 -8.79 -12.92 2.96
N ASN A 20 -8.70 -11.87 3.79
CA ASN A 20 -8.18 -11.91 5.16
C ASN A 20 -6.74 -12.48 5.28
N LEU A 21 -5.92 -12.35 4.24
CA LEU A 21 -4.54 -12.83 4.23
C LEU A 21 -3.60 -11.91 5.02
N VAL A 22 -4.09 -10.74 5.43
CA VAL A 22 -3.34 -9.70 6.16
C VAL A 22 -3.41 -9.84 7.68
N GLU A 23 -4.13 -10.83 8.21
CA GLU A 23 -4.25 -11.01 9.66
C GLU A 23 -2.87 -11.18 10.30
N ARG A 24 -2.56 -10.30 11.27
CA ARG A 24 -1.28 -10.23 11.98
C ARG A 24 -0.05 -10.03 11.09
N ALA A 25 -0.24 -9.44 9.90
CA ALA A 25 0.82 -9.15 8.95
C ALA A 25 1.05 -7.64 8.77
N ASN A 26 2.27 -7.29 8.40
CA ASN A 26 2.59 -6.01 7.79
C ASN A 26 2.40 -6.11 6.28
N VAL A 27 2.17 -4.98 5.62
CA VAL A 27 2.13 -4.90 4.16
C VAL A 27 3.13 -3.86 3.67
N HIS A 28 3.96 -4.24 2.71
CA HIS A 28 4.86 -3.35 2.00
C HIS A 28 4.44 -3.21 0.54
N CYS A 29 4.08 -2.00 0.14
CA CYS A 29 3.66 -1.68 -1.22
C CYS A 29 4.84 -1.20 -2.07
N THR A 30 5.05 -1.85 -3.22
CA THR A 30 6.05 -1.45 -4.23
C THR A 30 5.40 -0.69 -5.39
N PHE A 31 4.39 0.14 -5.09
CA PHE A 31 3.67 1.00 -6.02
C PHE A 31 3.32 2.33 -5.33
N HIS A 32 2.90 3.32 -6.11
CA HIS A 32 2.45 4.61 -5.58
C HIS A 32 1.14 4.45 -4.79
N LEU A 33 1.10 4.90 -3.54
CA LEU A 33 -0.12 4.89 -2.73
C LEU A 33 -0.95 6.13 -3.07
N SER A 34 -2.14 5.92 -3.65
CA SER A 34 -3.07 7.02 -3.93
C SER A 34 -3.64 7.63 -2.63
N GLU A 35 -4.00 6.76 -1.68
CA GLU A 35 -4.72 7.13 -0.45
C GLU A 35 -4.15 6.34 0.76
N PRO A 36 -2.94 6.68 1.23
CA PRO A 36 -2.22 5.88 2.23
C PRO A 36 -2.98 5.73 3.55
N GLU A 37 -3.70 6.76 4.01
CA GLU A 37 -4.49 6.72 5.25
C GLU A 37 -5.65 5.72 5.13
N MET A 38 -6.42 5.79 4.03
CA MET A 38 -7.52 4.85 3.78
C MET A 38 -7.03 3.41 3.63
N MET A 39 -5.86 3.21 2.99
CA MET A 39 -5.25 1.90 2.87
C MET A 39 -4.79 1.35 4.24
N GLN A 40 -4.19 2.18 5.10
CA GLN A 40 -3.81 1.78 6.46
C GLN A 40 -5.05 1.42 7.30
N ASP A 41 -6.14 2.19 7.18
CA ASP A 41 -7.41 1.90 7.85
C ASP A 41 -8.01 0.57 7.41
N LEU A 42 -8.03 0.29 6.10
CA LEU A 42 -8.50 -0.99 5.57
C LEU A 42 -7.66 -2.16 6.08
N LEU A 43 -6.33 -2.03 6.05
CA LEU A 43 -5.42 -3.05 6.57
C LEU A 43 -5.72 -3.35 8.05
N THR A 44 -5.89 -2.30 8.86
CA THR A 44 -6.13 -2.41 10.30
C THR A 44 -7.50 -3.04 10.59
N LYS A 45 -8.54 -2.66 9.83
CA LYS A 45 -9.88 -3.29 9.91
C LYS A 45 -9.86 -4.79 9.60
N LYS A 46 -8.87 -5.25 8.83
CA LYS A 46 -8.66 -6.66 8.46
C LYS A 46 -7.65 -7.38 9.35
N GLY A 47 -7.22 -6.76 10.45
CA GLY A 47 -6.32 -7.37 11.43
C GLY A 47 -4.83 -7.28 11.07
N GLY A 48 -4.46 -6.52 10.04
CA GLY A 48 -3.08 -6.18 9.74
C GLY A 48 -2.54 -5.07 10.64
N TYR A 49 -1.22 -4.88 10.62
CA TYR A 49 -0.53 -3.97 11.53
C TYR A 49 -0.04 -2.69 10.85
N LEU A 50 0.98 -2.80 10.00
CA LEU A 50 1.66 -1.64 9.43
C LEU A 50 1.66 -1.69 7.90
N LEU A 51 1.24 -0.58 7.29
CA LEU A 51 1.40 -0.31 5.88
C LEU A 51 2.69 0.49 5.67
N THR A 52 3.55 0.01 4.78
CA THR A 52 4.74 0.72 4.33
C THR A 52 4.78 0.76 2.81
N ALA A 53 5.56 1.66 2.23
CA ALA A 53 5.75 1.70 0.80
C ALA A 53 7.18 2.07 0.43
N THR A 54 7.56 1.70 -0.79
CA THR A 54 8.86 2.06 -1.36
C THR A 54 8.95 3.59 -1.53
N PRO A 55 9.89 4.29 -0.84
CA PRO A 55 9.85 5.75 -0.71
C PRO A 55 9.92 6.52 -2.03
N PHE A 56 10.79 6.11 -2.96
CA PHE A 56 11.00 6.84 -4.21
C PHE A 56 9.79 6.79 -5.16
N LEU A 57 8.89 5.81 -5.00
CA LEU A 57 7.63 5.69 -5.73
C LEU A 57 6.54 6.63 -5.18
N GLN A 58 6.73 7.22 -3.99
CA GLN A 58 5.77 8.14 -3.36
C GLN A 58 6.03 9.60 -3.72
N ARG A 59 7.11 9.89 -4.44
CA ARG A 59 7.42 11.24 -4.90
C ARG A 59 6.41 11.62 -5.99
N LYS A 60 5.61 12.66 -5.74
CA LYS A 60 4.86 13.31 -6.82
C LYS A 60 5.89 13.96 -7.75
N GLU A 61 6.05 13.44 -8.96
CA GLU A 61 6.73 14.20 -9.99
C GLU A 61 5.88 15.43 -10.30
N SER A 62 6.42 16.62 -10.04
CA SER A 62 5.88 17.85 -10.62
C SER A 62 6.11 17.78 -12.12
N ILE A 63 5.16 17.21 -12.86
CA ILE A 63 5.14 17.34 -14.31
C ILE A 63 4.87 18.82 -14.57
N SER A 64 5.93 19.61 -14.76
CA SER A 64 5.82 20.90 -15.40
C SER A 64 5.34 20.63 -16.82
N THR A 65 4.04 20.81 -17.06
CA THR A 65 3.48 20.82 -18.41
C THR A 65 4.20 21.91 -19.21
N ILE A 66 5.23 21.51 -19.96
CA ILE A 66 5.74 22.36 -21.03
C ILE A 66 4.70 22.19 -22.15
N CYS A 67 3.76 23.13 -22.21
CA CYS A 67 2.99 23.35 -23.42
C CYS A 67 3.98 23.80 -24.50
N LEU A 68 4.25 22.93 -25.47
CA LEU A 68 4.84 23.29 -26.77
C LEU A 68 3.73 23.69 -27.74
#